data_AF-A0A4E0S0U1-F1
#
_entry.id   AF-A0A4E0S0U1-F1
#
_cell.length_a   1.000
_cell.length_b   1.000
_cell.length_c   1.000
_cell.angle_alpha   90.00
_cell.angle_beta   90.00
_cell.angle_gamma   90.00
#
_symmetry.space_group_name_H-M   'P 1'
#
loop_
_entity.id
_entity.type
_entity.pdbx_description
1 polymer ?
#
loop_
_entity_poly.entity_id
_entity_poly.type
_entity_poly.pdbx_seq_one_letter_code
_entity_poly.pdbx_strand_id
1 'polypeptide(L)'
;MNTNDSSFVQLDDNDCVCVKTKQKSEPVDPCDPNLWMPSDRPDGVPEGAKTSDYYTVAENLPKKFNEPDLFQGYDRRQTNPLYRTTNAEYGRLKPNVHTMNAVYHARNQDFTRRYGKSGNYRNHSLNTAMDQKIV
;
A
#
# COMPACT_ATOMS: atom_id res chain seq x y z
N MET A 1 -39.25 3.42 -60.32
CA MET A 1 -39.45 4.53 -59.38
C MET A 1 -39.38 3.95 -57.98
N ASN A 2 -38.63 4.63 -57.10
CA ASN A 2 -38.46 4.45 -55.65
C ASN A 2 -37.46 3.34 -55.24
N THR A 3 -36.16 3.64 -55.07
CA THR A 3 -35.44 4.28 -53.94
C THR A 3 -35.45 3.47 -52.64
N ASN A 4 -34.28 2.85 -52.38
CA ASN A 4 -33.56 2.62 -51.12
C ASN A 4 -34.35 2.68 -49.82
N ASP A 5 -34.20 1.64 -48.99
CA ASP A 5 -33.91 1.78 -47.56
C ASP A 5 -33.37 0.46 -47.00
N SER A 6 -32.05 0.30 -47.10
CA SER A 6 -31.28 -0.72 -46.40
C SER A 6 -31.00 -0.20 -44.98
N SER A 7 -31.81 -0.60 -44.00
CA SER A 7 -31.54 -0.35 -42.58
C SER A 7 -30.42 -1.28 -42.10
N PHE A 8 -29.18 -0.84 -42.35
CA PHE A 8 -27.97 -1.35 -41.71
C PHE A 8 -28.04 -0.96 -40.22
N VAL A 9 -28.26 -1.95 -39.36
CA VAL A 9 -28.16 -1.77 -37.89
C VAL A 9 -26.72 -1.38 -37.58
N GLN A 10 -26.53 -0.13 -37.20
CA GLN A 10 -25.25 0.42 -36.77
C GLN A 10 -24.81 -0.35 -35.51
N LEU A 11 -23.70 -1.07 -35.64
CA LEU A 11 -22.92 -1.53 -34.51
C LEU A 11 -22.29 -0.28 -33.89
N ASP A 12 -22.73 0.10 -32.69
CA ASP A 12 -22.12 1.19 -31.95
C ASP A 12 -20.68 0.79 -31.57
N ASP A 13 -19.69 1.51 -32.10
CA ASP A 13 -18.24 1.28 -31.91
C ASP A 13 -17.73 1.55 -30.47
N ASN A 14 -18.55 1.33 -29.43
CA ASN A 14 -18.18 1.65 -28.04
C ASN A 14 -17.71 0.47 -27.18
N ASP A 15 -17.46 -0.70 -27.77
CA ASP A 15 -16.85 -1.84 -27.07
C ASP A 15 -15.36 -2.05 -27.42
N CYS A 16 -14.59 -0.96 -27.56
CA CYS A 16 -13.13 -1.09 -27.56
C CYS A 16 -12.58 -1.06 -26.13
N VAL A 17 -12.32 -2.25 -25.57
CA VAL A 17 -11.74 -2.49 -24.23
C VAL A 17 -10.28 -2.02 -24.09
N CYS A 18 -9.68 -1.36 -25.10
CA CYS A 18 -8.23 -1.16 -25.17
C CYS A 18 -7.69 0.28 -25.18
N VAL A 19 -8.46 1.33 -24.91
CA VAL A 19 -7.87 2.69 -24.79
C VAL A 19 -8.40 3.45 -23.58
N LYS A 20 -7.98 3.03 -22.39
CA LYS A 20 -7.78 4.00 -21.30
C LYS A 20 -6.41 4.61 -21.53
N THR A 21 -6.43 5.71 -22.26
CA THR A 21 -5.29 6.58 -22.56
C THR A 21 -4.35 6.70 -21.36
N LYS A 22 -3.07 6.35 -21.58
CA LYS A 22 -1.97 6.88 -20.77
C LYS A 22 -2.22 8.39 -20.65
N GLN A 23 -2.34 8.91 -19.43
CA GLN A 23 -2.32 10.35 -19.23
C GLN A 23 -1.05 10.85 -19.89
N LYS A 24 -1.22 11.62 -20.98
CA LYS A 24 -0.13 12.36 -21.58
C LYS A 24 0.35 13.29 -20.48
N SER A 25 1.51 13.00 -19.88
CA SER A 25 2.18 13.94 -19.00
C SER A 25 2.16 15.30 -19.69
N GLU A 26 1.64 16.30 -19.00
CA GLU A 26 1.52 17.65 -19.54
C GLU A 26 2.86 18.12 -20.10
N PRO A 27 2.89 18.93 -21.18
CA PRO A 27 4.13 19.47 -21.70
C PRO A 27 4.84 20.22 -20.58
N VAL A 28 6.03 19.74 -20.22
CA VAL A 28 6.76 20.29 -19.08
C VAL A 28 7.34 21.63 -19.50
N ASP A 29 6.96 22.71 -18.81
CA ASP A 29 7.48 24.05 -19.07
C ASP A 29 8.99 24.06 -18.83
N PRO A 30 9.82 24.40 -19.84
CA PRO A 30 11.28 24.35 -19.72
C PRO A 30 11.85 25.39 -18.74
N CYS A 31 11.01 26.32 -18.28
CA CYS A 31 11.34 27.38 -17.33
C CYS A 31 10.67 27.19 -15.96
N ASP A 32 10.08 26.03 -15.65
CA ASP A 32 9.52 25.78 -14.32
C ASP A 32 10.67 25.72 -13.28
N PRO A 33 10.71 26.62 -12.27
CA PRO A 33 11.72 26.55 -11.20
C PRO A 33 11.66 25.27 -10.37
N ASN A 34 10.58 24.48 -10.47
CA ASN A 34 10.44 23.18 -9.82
C ASN A 34 10.92 22.01 -10.70
N LEU A 35 11.31 22.25 -11.95
CA LEU A 35 11.77 21.21 -12.88
C LEU A 35 13.06 20.52 -12.41
N TRP A 36 13.91 21.26 -11.69
CA TRP A 36 15.12 20.74 -11.04
C TRP A 36 14.90 20.31 -9.58
N MET A 37 13.70 20.45 -9.03
CA MET A 37 13.41 19.87 -7.72
C MET A 37 13.28 18.36 -7.89
N PRO A 38 14.18 17.55 -7.29
CA PRO A 38 14.07 16.12 -7.46
C PRO A 38 12.82 15.66 -6.72
N SER A 39 11.92 15.01 -7.46
CA SER A 39 10.72 14.36 -6.94
C SER A 39 11.08 13.47 -5.74
N ASP A 40 10.22 13.53 -4.72
CA ASP A 40 10.30 12.62 -3.56
C ASP A 40 9.58 11.29 -3.81
N ARG A 41 8.96 11.17 -4.99
CA ARG A 41 8.47 9.89 -5.53
C ARG A 41 9.51 9.29 -6.48
N PRO A 42 9.72 7.97 -6.41
CA PRO A 42 10.52 7.27 -7.40
C PRO A 42 9.84 7.34 -8.78
N ASP A 43 10.65 7.51 -9.82
CA ASP A 43 10.16 7.63 -11.19
C ASP A 43 9.47 6.34 -11.67
N GLY A 44 8.42 6.49 -12.48
CA GLY A 44 7.79 5.39 -13.20
C GLY A 44 6.54 4.76 -12.56
N VAL A 45 6.06 5.24 -11.42
CA VAL A 45 4.80 4.76 -10.82
C VAL A 45 3.77 5.90 -10.72
N PRO A 46 2.55 5.71 -11.25
CA PRO A 46 1.51 6.72 -11.18
C PRO A 46 1.02 6.92 -9.75
N GLU A 47 0.54 8.14 -9.47
CA GLU A 47 -0.11 8.45 -8.20
C GLU A 47 -1.39 7.61 -8.02
N GLY A 48 -1.60 7.06 -6.82
CA GLY A 48 -2.72 6.19 -6.51
C GLY A 48 -2.54 4.73 -6.95
N ALA A 49 -1.34 4.35 -7.43
CA ALA A 49 -1.05 2.98 -7.84
C ALA A 49 -1.24 1.98 -6.69
N LYS A 50 -1.96 0.88 -6.93
CA LYS A 50 -2.15 -0.19 -5.95
C LYS A 50 -1.21 -1.35 -6.22
N THR A 51 -0.73 -2.02 -5.18
CA THR A 51 0.14 -3.19 -5.34
C THR A 51 -0.57 -4.34 -6.05
N SER A 52 -1.88 -4.48 -5.83
CA SER A 52 -2.72 -5.48 -6.49
C SER A 52 -2.76 -5.35 -8.01
N ASP A 53 -2.48 -4.16 -8.54
CA ASP A 53 -2.53 -3.91 -9.99
C ASP A 53 -1.24 -4.41 -10.69
N TYR A 54 -0.14 -4.54 -9.93
CA TYR A 54 1.18 -4.95 -10.45
C TYR A 54 1.59 -6.36 -10.02
N TYR A 55 1.11 -6.83 -8.86
CA TYR A 55 1.52 -8.10 -8.26
C TYR A 55 0.33 -8.89 -7.74
N THR A 56 0.52 -10.21 -7.64
CA THR A 56 -0.43 -11.09 -6.94
C THR A 56 -0.33 -10.89 -5.44
N VAL A 57 -1.41 -10.45 -4.82
CA VAL A 57 -1.47 -10.08 -3.40
C VAL A 57 -2.35 -11.07 -2.63
N ALA A 58 -2.01 -11.33 -1.36
CA ALA A 58 -2.87 -12.14 -0.48
C ALA A 58 -4.20 -11.44 -0.17
N GLU A 59 -5.29 -12.21 -0.09
CA GLU A 59 -6.65 -11.68 0.17
C GLU A 59 -6.74 -10.83 1.45
N ASN A 60 -6.01 -11.23 2.50
CA ASN A 60 -6.02 -10.56 3.80
C ASN A 60 -4.88 -9.53 3.97
N LEU A 61 -4.38 -8.93 2.88
CA LEU A 61 -3.35 -7.90 2.96
C LEU A 61 -3.93 -6.60 3.56
N PRO A 62 -3.33 -6.03 4.62
CA PRO A 62 -3.80 -4.75 5.16
C PRO A 62 -3.79 -3.65 4.10
N LYS A 63 -4.85 -2.82 4.07
CA LYS A 63 -5.05 -1.76 3.07
C LYS A 63 -3.83 -0.87 2.85
N LYS A 64 -3.11 -0.51 3.93
CA LYS A 64 -1.89 0.30 3.85
C LYS A 64 -0.80 -0.34 2.98
N PHE A 65 -0.69 -1.66 2.97
CA PHE A 65 0.25 -2.37 2.12
C PHE A 65 -0.26 -2.48 0.68
N ASN A 66 -1.58 -2.47 0.46
CA ASN A 66 -2.08 -2.43 -0.91
C ASN A 66 -1.97 -1.05 -1.56
N GLU A 67 -2.15 0.01 -0.78
CA GLU A 67 -2.17 1.39 -1.24
C GLU A 67 -0.98 2.16 -0.62
N PRO A 68 0.19 2.24 -1.30
CA PRO A 68 1.41 2.82 -0.75
C PRO A 68 1.29 4.30 -0.40
N ASP A 69 0.41 5.06 -1.07
CA ASP A 69 0.16 6.47 -0.79
C ASP A 69 -0.43 6.73 0.62
N LEU A 70 -0.94 5.70 1.31
CA LEU A 70 -1.37 5.85 2.72
C LEU A 70 -0.20 6.01 3.69
N PHE A 71 1.03 5.69 3.27
CA PHE A 71 2.21 5.88 4.12
C PHE A 71 2.61 7.36 4.17
N GLN A 72 2.43 7.96 5.34
CA GLN A 72 2.74 9.37 5.62
C GLN A 72 4.09 9.51 6.35
N GLY A 73 4.66 10.71 6.33
CA GLY A 73 5.89 11.05 7.08
C GLY A 73 7.20 10.78 6.33
N TYR A 74 7.11 10.27 5.11
CA TYR A 74 8.18 10.26 4.12
C TYR A 74 8.02 11.52 3.29
N ASP A 75 8.99 12.41 3.28
CA ASP A 75 9.10 13.56 2.37
C ASP A 75 10.38 14.29 2.77
N ARG A 76 10.91 15.16 1.90
CA ARG A 76 11.95 16.09 2.33
C ARG A 76 11.38 17.03 3.38
N ARG A 77 12.00 17.06 4.55
CA ARG A 77 11.90 18.25 5.41
C ARG A 77 12.45 19.43 4.61
N GLN A 78 11.67 20.51 4.53
CA GLN A 78 12.14 21.76 3.91
C GLN A 78 13.33 22.28 4.71
N THR A 79 14.53 21.98 4.21
CA THR A 79 15.80 22.47 4.71
C THR A 79 16.52 23.17 3.57
N ASN A 80 17.37 24.13 3.90
CA ASN A 80 18.22 24.75 2.89
C ASN A 80 19.09 23.66 2.24
N PRO A 81 19.11 23.57 0.89
CA PRO A 81 19.93 22.59 0.17
C PRO A 81 21.41 22.60 0.60
N LEU A 82 21.95 23.75 1.00
CA LEU A 82 23.33 23.91 1.47
C LEU A 82 23.60 23.18 2.80
N TYR A 83 22.59 23.05 3.67
CA TYR A 83 22.72 22.42 4.98
C TYR A 83 22.18 20.98 5.00
N ARG A 84 22.05 20.35 3.84
CA ARG A 84 21.58 18.97 3.74
C ARG A 84 22.68 18.01 4.17
N THR A 85 22.38 17.17 5.15
CA THR A 85 23.28 16.08 5.58
C THR A 85 22.99 14.80 4.81
N THR A 86 23.93 13.87 4.81
CA THR A 86 23.75 12.52 4.25
C THR A 86 22.64 11.75 4.98
N ASN A 87 22.50 11.95 6.29
CA ASN A 87 21.43 11.34 7.07
C ASN A 87 20.03 11.80 6.63
N ALA A 88 19.90 13.00 6.04
CA ALA A 88 18.64 13.49 5.50
C ALA A 88 18.21 12.78 4.20
N GLU A 89 19.05 11.90 3.64
CA GLU A 89 18.67 11.02 2.54
C GLU A 89 17.82 9.83 3.00
N TYR A 90 18.04 9.36 4.23
CA TYR A 90 17.23 8.30 4.81
C TYR A 90 15.79 8.78 5.06
N GLY A 91 14.81 7.96 4.69
CA GLY A 91 13.38 8.28 4.85
C GLY A 91 12.86 9.37 3.91
N ARG A 92 13.68 9.87 2.98
CA ARG A 92 13.28 10.89 2.01
C ARG A 92 12.20 10.40 1.04
N LEU A 93 12.37 9.19 0.52
CA LEU A 93 11.53 8.64 -0.54
C LEU A 93 10.34 7.89 0.04
N LYS A 94 9.16 8.12 -0.54
CA LYS A 94 7.94 7.37 -0.20
C LYS A 94 8.06 5.91 -0.67
N PRO A 95 7.46 4.96 0.06
CA PRO A 95 7.34 3.59 -0.44
C PRO A 95 6.52 3.54 -1.73
N ASN A 96 6.81 2.54 -2.55
CA ASN A 96 6.23 2.30 -3.85
C ASN A 96 5.61 0.89 -3.94
N VAL A 97 4.78 0.62 -4.95
CA VAL A 97 4.19 -0.68 -5.24
C VAL A 97 5.23 -1.80 -5.34
N HIS A 98 6.43 -1.50 -5.84
CA HIS A 98 7.53 -2.45 -5.98
C HIS A 98 8.30 -2.72 -4.68
N THR A 99 8.21 -1.81 -3.70
CA THR A 99 8.85 -1.98 -2.38
C THR A 99 7.91 -2.59 -1.35
N MET A 100 6.61 -2.67 -1.68
CA MET A 100 5.58 -3.05 -0.73
C MET A 100 5.35 -4.55 -0.71
N ASN A 101 5.03 -5.09 0.47
CA ASN A 101 4.88 -6.53 0.66
C ASN A 101 3.58 -7.04 0.03
N ALA A 102 3.66 -8.11 -0.76
CA ALA A 102 2.49 -8.81 -1.29
C ALA A 102 1.76 -9.68 -0.25
N VAL A 103 2.45 -10.07 0.82
CA VAL A 103 1.91 -10.92 1.91
C VAL A 103 2.37 -10.37 3.26
N TYR A 104 1.46 -10.33 4.24
CA TYR A 104 1.76 -9.89 5.60
C TYR A 104 1.13 -10.83 6.64
N HIS A 105 1.98 -11.55 7.37
CA HIS A 105 1.55 -12.43 8.45
C HIS A 105 1.68 -11.72 9.81
N ALA A 106 0.65 -10.94 10.16
CA ALA A 106 0.58 -10.30 11.46
C ALA A 106 0.44 -11.33 12.58
N ARG A 107 1.23 -11.19 13.66
CA ARG A 107 1.01 -11.97 14.87
C ARG A 107 -0.07 -11.28 15.71
N ASN A 108 -1.20 -11.96 15.91
CA ASN A 108 -2.22 -11.48 16.84
C ASN A 108 -1.74 -11.68 18.29
N GLN A 109 -1.71 -10.60 19.07
CA GLN A 109 -1.36 -10.63 20.50
C GLN A 109 -2.56 -10.40 21.42
N ASP A 110 -3.79 -10.49 20.92
CA ASP A 110 -5.02 -10.24 21.68
C ASP A 110 -5.14 -11.13 22.92
N PHE A 111 -4.80 -12.42 22.79
CA PHE A 111 -4.76 -13.37 23.89
C PHE A 111 -3.76 -12.91 24.97
N THR A 112 -2.50 -12.72 24.59
CA THR A 112 -1.44 -12.30 25.51
C THR A 112 -1.73 -10.94 26.13
N ARG A 113 -2.31 -9.99 25.39
CA ARG A 113 -2.71 -8.67 25.92
C ARG A 113 -3.83 -8.79 26.94
N ARG A 114 -4.77 -9.73 26.74
CA ARG A 114 -5.88 -9.98 27.68
C ARG A 114 -5.37 -10.57 28.99
N TYR A 115 -4.54 -11.62 28.92
CA TYR A 115 -4.03 -12.32 30.10
C TYR A 115 -2.77 -11.70 30.71
N GLY A 116 -2.03 -10.88 29.96
CA GLY A 116 -0.90 -10.12 30.49
C GLY A 116 -1.33 -9.10 31.55
N LYS A 117 -2.58 -8.62 31.49
CA LYS A 117 -3.17 -7.74 32.49
C LYS A 117 -3.45 -8.42 33.83
N SER A 118 -3.65 -9.74 33.86
CA SER A 118 -3.94 -10.48 35.12
C SER A 118 -2.70 -10.73 35.97
N GLY A 119 -1.51 -10.32 35.54
CA GLY A 119 -0.27 -10.47 36.30
C GLY A 119 0.23 -11.91 36.37
N ASN A 120 1.20 -12.14 37.26
CA ASN A 120 1.83 -13.45 37.42
C ASN A 120 0.87 -14.42 38.12
N TYR A 121 0.80 -15.65 37.62
CA TYR A 121 0.01 -16.71 38.23
C TYR A 121 0.45 -16.98 39.67
N ARG A 122 -0.51 -17.19 40.56
CA ARG A 122 -0.32 -17.62 41.95
C ARG A 122 -1.27 -18.77 42.27
N ASN A 123 -0.75 -19.80 42.91
CA ASN A 123 -1.58 -20.89 43.40
C ASN A 123 -2.15 -20.53 44.78
N HIS A 124 -3.47 -20.51 44.89
CA HIS A 124 -4.23 -20.29 46.13
C HIS A 124 -5.12 -21.48 46.50
N SER A 125 -4.91 -22.65 45.88
CA SER A 125 -5.64 -23.88 46.18
C SER A 125 -5.08 -24.59 47.41
N LEU A 126 -5.92 -25.41 48.06
CA LEU A 126 -5.52 -26.33 49.12
C LEU A 126 -5.16 -27.70 48.52
N ASN A 127 -4.18 -28.38 49.11
CA ASN A 127 -3.87 -29.77 48.75
C ASN A 127 -4.96 -30.69 49.32
N THR A 128 -5.83 -31.18 48.44
CA THR A 128 -6.96 -32.07 48.78
C THR A 128 -6.79 -33.49 48.25
N ALA A 129 -5.62 -33.83 47.71
CA ALA A 129 -5.35 -35.18 47.25
C ALA A 129 -5.32 -36.15 48.44
N MET A 130 -6.01 -37.28 48.32
CA MET A 130 -5.92 -38.40 49.27
C MET A 130 -4.65 -39.21 48.97
N ASP A 131 -3.98 -39.70 50.02
CA ASP A 131 -2.77 -40.51 49.87
C ASP A 131 -3.06 -41.76 49.03
N GLN A 132 -2.38 -41.84 47.89
CA GLN A 132 -2.42 -43.01 47.03
C GLN A 132 -1.42 -44.04 47.56
N LYS A 133 -1.94 -45.10 48.17
CA LYS A 133 -1.09 -46.25 48.53
C LYS A 133 -0.77 -47.03 47.27
N ILE A 134 0.51 -47.10 46.92
CA ILE A 134 1.01 -48.11 45.99
C ILE A 134 1.11 -49.41 46.79
N VAL A 135 0.50 -50.46 46.24
CA VAL A 135 0.33 -51.81 46.81
C VAL A 135 1.64 -52.40 47.33
#